data_AF-A0A970EYL8-F1
#
_entry.id   AF-A0A970EYL8-F1
#
_cell.length_a   1.000
_cell.length_b   1.000
_cell.length_c   1.000
_cell.angle_alpha   90.00
_cell.angle_beta   90.00
_cell.angle_gamma   90.00
#
_symmetry.space_group_name_H-M   'P 1'
#
loop_
_entity.id
_entity.type
_entity.pdbx_description
1 polymer ?
#
loop_
_entity_poly.entity_id
_entity_poly.type
_entity_poly.pdbx_seq_one_letter_code
_entity_poly.pdbx_strand_id
1 'polypeptide(L)'
;MRIQNKVFNLTLIISILFSYFIPVEIYATNDTTSFEMEGIVSEDSVRFRTEPDTSSNETIIEKLNKGAKIQIMEIVPADSNSGCGSVWYRAKYNDQKGYICSQFVENSYGRPWTTPKKSIIGGAVLISKSYIAAGQSTLYLQKFNVNPKSSYPVHNHQYMANLAAPASEAKIVYNNLSKLNFLDLPYKFLIPVFNDMPESTYNDNILDTGREKIEDVKDTEFENQISEFPDSYKPYLRHLHSKYPKWSFITLKTDLDFEDSVQIQKGVGSIQGTEHAESNMNKKDCSHTYISDGGYCRTEGKTWYIAKDEVVAFYLDPRNFLSKEYIFMFYDLSYDENQDEELIQNVLENSFMKEISKQDNQSYASIFVEAAKIAKVSALHLASRVLLEVSSQGSVATSGEEFTYKGYTYSNIYNFYNIGANSGEEVPVLAGLLWAAKSVNFLELLQLKKINNYVSGYNVKTTVSVIKNLVGDQAEIIIRSANNTIKTDSSFISTGDIIEIKNGSDSDQYTYAMFGDLNGDGQINSADLLRMRQHLLGINELTDVYLVASDLTGDGKIDSADLLRMRQHLLEVVKIRV
;
A
#
# COMPACT_ATOMS: atom_id res chain seq x y z
N MET A 1 57.34 -28.50 -27.70
CA MET A 1 57.73 -27.41 -26.78
C MET A 1 57.16 -26.09 -27.31
N ARG A 2 56.61 -25.27 -26.41
CA ARG A 2 55.68 -24.14 -26.64
C ARG A 2 56.26 -22.97 -27.47
N ILE A 3 55.49 -22.38 -28.41
CA ILE A 3 54.64 -21.15 -28.38
C ILE A 3 55.41 -19.81 -28.24
N GLN A 4 55.32 -18.88 -29.22
CA GLN A 4 54.53 -17.61 -29.16
C GLN A 4 54.78 -16.63 -30.31
N ASN A 5 53.65 -16.20 -30.92
CA ASN A 5 53.48 -15.12 -31.89
C ASN A 5 53.16 -13.79 -31.18
N LYS A 6 53.63 -12.68 -31.75
CA LYS A 6 53.16 -11.29 -31.54
C LYS A 6 52.87 -10.66 -32.90
N VAL A 7 51.74 -9.97 -33.05
CA VAL A 7 51.37 -9.12 -34.21
C VAL A 7 50.75 -7.85 -33.60
N PHE A 8 51.44 -6.71 -33.61
CA PHE A 8 51.56 -5.64 -34.63
C PHE A 8 50.41 -4.60 -34.63
N ASN A 9 50.79 -3.36 -34.29
CA ASN A 9 50.03 -2.10 -34.37
C ASN A 9 49.90 -1.61 -35.81
N LEU A 10 48.80 -0.90 -36.15
CA LEU A 10 48.82 0.24 -37.07
C LEU A 10 47.57 1.13 -36.97
N THR A 11 47.78 2.45 -36.99
CA THR A 11 46.84 3.58 -37.02
C THR A 11 46.84 4.28 -38.39
N LEU A 12 45.67 4.77 -38.89
CA LEU A 12 45.42 5.93 -39.81
C LEU A 12 43.88 6.00 -40.11
N ILE A 13 43.04 7.03 -39.82
CA ILE A 13 42.89 8.46 -40.24
C ILE A 13 41.90 8.69 -41.44
N ILE A 14 40.95 9.66 -41.25
CA ILE A 14 40.14 10.50 -42.22
C ILE A 14 38.92 9.80 -42.92
N SER A 15 37.68 10.32 -43.11
CA SER A 15 37.02 11.67 -43.04
C SER A 15 35.47 11.60 -43.15
N ILE A 16 34.78 12.53 -42.48
CA ILE A 16 33.61 13.39 -42.86
C ILE A 16 32.39 12.82 -43.62
N LEU A 17 31.20 12.92 -43.01
CA LEU A 17 29.97 13.43 -43.66
C LEU A 17 28.92 13.90 -42.63
N PHE A 18 28.64 15.20 -42.67
CA PHE A 18 27.52 15.90 -42.03
C PHE A 18 26.20 15.51 -42.74
N SER A 19 25.13 15.21 -41.99
CA SER A 19 23.78 15.75 -42.27
C SER A 19 22.69 15.18 -41.34
N TYR A 20 21.87 16.08 -40.80
CA TYR A 20 20.59 15.89 -40.09
C TYR A 20 20.65 15.35 -38.65
N PHE A 21 21.18 16.18 -37.75
CA PHE A 21 20.45 16.37 -36.49
C PHE A 21 19.17 17.13 -36.85
N ILE A 22 18.06 16.40 -36.98
CA ILE A 22 16.77 17.02 -36.68
C ILE A 22 16.86 17.30 -35.18
N PRO A 23 16.90 18.56 -34.72
CA PRO A 23 16.59 18.80 -33.33
C PRO A 23 15.17 18.27 -33.17
N VAL A 24 15.03 17.13 -32.49
CA VAL A 24 13.77 16.85 -31.83
C VAL A 24 13.69 17.94 -30.78
N GLU A 25 13.10 19.07 -31.16
CA GLU A 25 12.37 19.89 -30.20
C GLU A 25 11.35 18.93 -29.62
N ILE A 26 11.75 18.27 -28.52
CA ILE A 26 10.80 17.73 -27.57
C ILE A 26 10.13 19.00 -27.07
N TYR A 27 9.04 19.38 -27.73
CA TYR A 27 7.99 20.11 -27.07
C TYR A 27 7.68 19.25 -25.86
N ALA A 28 8.16 19.68 -24.69
CA ALA A 28 7.53 19.32 -23.44
C ALA A 28 6.10 19.81 -23.62
N THR A 29 5.24 18.93 -24.14
CA THR A 29 3.82 19.13 -24.07
C THR A 29 3.57 19.19 -22.57
N ASN A 30 3.24 20.38 -22.08
CA ASN A 30 2.75 20.63 -20.72
C ASN A 30 1.38 19.97 -20.49
N ASP A 31 1.21 18.77 -21.01
CA ASP A 31 0.10 17.88 -20.82
C ASP A 31 0.69 16.53 -20.40
N THR A 32 1.41 16.57 -19.28
CA THR A 32 1.51 15.39 -18.43
C THR A 32 0.06 15.12 -18.02
N THR A 33 -0.51 14.02 -18.49
CA THR A 33 -1.61 13.40 -17.78
C THR A 33 -1.06 12.99 -16.42
N SER A 34 -0.99 13.97 -15.50
CA SER A 34 -0.61 13.77 -14.12
C SER A 34 -1.50 12.65 -13.62
N PHE A 35 -0.90 11.58 -13.13
CA PHE A 35 -1.70 10.52 -12.54
C PHE A 35 -2.50 11.12 -11.37
N GLU A 36 -3.81 11.27 -11.58
CA GLU A 36 -4.76 11.80 -10.61
C GLU A 36 -5.38 10.64 -9.85
N MET A 37 -5.15 10.61 -8.54
CA MET A 37 -5.65 9.54 -7.68
C MET A 37 -6.97 9.97 -7.02
N GLU A 38 -8.07 9.24 -7.22
CA GLU A 38 -9.37 9.60 -6.63
C GLU A 38 -9.37 9.37 -5.10
N GLY A 39 -9.84 10.36 -4.35
CA GLY A 39 -10.18 10.25 -2.93
C GLY A 39 -11.68 10.53 -2.71
N ILE A 40 -12.25 9.89 -1.70
CA ILE A 40 -13.64 10.07 -1.28
C ILE A 40 -13.64 10.59 0.15
N VAL A 41 -14.30 11.72 0.38
CA VAL A 41 -14.43 12.29 1.72
C VAL A 41 -15.29 11.37 2.60
N SER A 42 -14.77 10.99 3.77
CA SER A 42 -15.41 9.98 4.65
C SER A 42 -16.40 10.55 5.67
N GLU A 43 -16.37 11.86 5.91
CA GLU A 43 -17.16 12.57 6.92
C GLU A 43 -17.82 13.84 6.36
N ASP A 44 -18.81 14.37 7.09
CA ASP A 44 -19.47 15.63 6.72
C ASP A 44 -18.68 16.85 7.21
N SER A 45 -18.80 17.96 6.49
CA SER A 45 -18.17 19.25 6.84
C SER A 45 -16.64 19.23 6.97
N VAL A 46 -15.94 18.36 6.24
CA VAL A 46 -14.47 18.29 6.19
C VAL A 46 -13.92 19.53 5.48
N ARG A 47 -12.95 20.21 6.10
CA ARG A 47 -12.45 21.51 5.61
C ARG A 47 -11.40 21.31 4.52
N PHE A 48 -11.69 21.84 3.33
CA PHE A 48 -10.74 21.98 2.24
C PHE A 48 -10.08 23.36 2.33
N ARG A 49 -8.75 23.41 2.26
CA ARG A 49 -7.98 24.58 2.68
C ARG A 49 -6.98 25.09 1.64
N THR A 50 -6.60 26.36 1.73
CA THR A 50 -5.54 26.96 0.90
C THR A 50 -4.14 26.55 1.34
N GLU A 51 -3.97 26.16 2.60
CA GLU A 51 -2.70 25.72 3.19
C GLU A 51 -2.91 24.45 4.03
N PRO A 52 -1.89 23.58 4.16
CA PRO A 52 -1.97 22.32 4.90
C PRO A 52 -1.82 22.51 6.43
N ASP A 53 -2.61 23.42 7.01
CA ASP A 53 -2.62 23.66 8.45
C ASP A 53 -4.03 23.94 9.00
N THR A 54 -4.20 23.87 10.31
CA THR A 54 -5.46 24.20 10.99
C THR A 54 -5.39 25.46 11.84
N SER A 55 -4.30 26.22 11.77
CA SER A 55 -4.01 27.37 12.63
C SER A 55 -5.00 28.53 12.46
N SER A 56 -5.54 28.70 11.25
CA SER A 56 -6.50 29.76 10.92
C SER A 56 -7.74 29.20 10.22
N ASN A 57 -8.88 29.85 10.44
CA ASN A 57 -10.11 29.58 9.67
C ASN A 57 -10.14 30.34 8.33
N GLU A 58 -9.28 31.34 8.14
CA GLU A 58 -9.18 32.10 6.88
C GLU A 58 -8.66 31.24 5.72
N THR A 59 -7.97 30.13 6.03
CA THR A 59 -7.48 29.18 5.02
C THR A 59 -8.57 28.26 4.50
N ILE A 60 -9.80 28.27 5.05
CA ILE A 60 -10.88 27.38 4.59
C ILE A 60 -11.43 27.90 3.26
N ILE A 61 -11.26 27.11 2.20
CA ILE A 61 -11.85 27.34 0.88
C ILE A 61 -13.34 26.94 0.93
N GLU A 62 -13.60 25.69 1.34
CA GLU A 62 -14.94 25.09 1.35
C GLU A 62 -15.02 23.97 2.40
N LYS A 63 -16.24 23.55 2.75
CA LYS A 63 -16.51 22.35 3.55
C LYS A 63 -17.12 21.27 2.67
N LEU A 64 -16.43 20.14 2.57
CA LEU A 64 -16.85 18.98 1.79
C LEU A 64 -17.66 18.03 2.67
N ASN A 65 -18.69 17.43 2.09
CA ASN A 65 -19.51 16.43 2.77
C ASN A 65 -19.12 15.01 2.39
N LYS A 66 -19.61 14.04 3.16
CA LYS A 66 -19.32 12.63 2.93
C LYS A 66 -19.73 12.22 1.51
N GLY A 67 -18.85 11.48 0.84
CA GLY A 67 -19.04 11.06 -0.55
C GLY A 67 -18.56 12.06 -1.60
N ALA A 68 -18.11 13.26 -1.21
CA ALA A 68 -17.46 14.18 -2.14
C ALA A 68 -16.19 13.55 -2.72
N LYS A 69 -16.08 13.57 -4.05
CA LYS A 69 -14.93 13.05 -4.79
C LYS A 69 -13.91 14.15 -5.01
N ILE A 70 -12.66 13.86 -4.69
CA ILE A 70 -11.52 14.76 -4.90
C ILE A 70 -10.43 14.05 -5.73
N GLN A 71 -9.60 14.83 -6.39
CA GLN A 71 -8.42 14.32 -7.09
C GLN A 71 -7.17 14.63 -6.25
N ILE A 72 -6.58 13.60 -5.66
CA ILE A 72 -5.33 13.70 -4.91
C ILE A 72 -4.18 13.87 -5.91
N MET A 73 -3.40 14.93 -5.72
CA MET A 73 -2.28 15.29 -6.58
C MET A 73 -0.94 14.84 -5.98
N GLU A 74 -0.76 15.02 -4.68
CA GLU A 74 0.45 14.60 -3.96
C GLU A 74 0.18 14.47 -2.45
N ILE A 75 1.02 13.69 -1.78
CA ILE A 75 1.16 13.71 -0.33
C ILE A 75 1.94 14.97 0.06
N VAL A 76 1.51 15.60 1.13
CA VAL A 76 2.26 16.64 1.82
C VAL A 76 2.78 16.03 3.12
N PRO A 77 4.11 15.95 3.32
CA PRO A 77 4.68 15.31 4.49
C PRO A 77 4.24 15.98 5.79
N ALA A 78 4.39 15.24 6.87
CA ALA A 78 4.10 15.65 8.22
C ALA A 78 4.82 16.94 8.58
N ASP A 79 4.05 17.81 9.23
CA ASP A 79 4.56 18.83 10.12
C ASP A 79 3.75 18.74 11.41
N SER A 80 4.45 18.60 12.54
CA SER A 80 3.93 18.58 13.90
C SER A 80 2.88 19.67 14.21
N ASN A 81 2.94 20.82 13.52
CA ASN A 81 2.04 21.95 13.75
C ASN A 81 0.88 22.06 12.74
N SER A 82 0.76 21.10 11.82
CA SER A 82 -0.25 21.15 10.76
C SER A 82 -1.67 20.83 11.25
N GLY A 83 -1.83 20.21 12.42
CA GLY A 83 -3.13 19.88 13.00
C GLY A 83 -3.93 18.80 12.24
N CYS A 84 -3.25 17.98 11.43
CA CYS A 84 -3.77 16.74 10.90
C CYS A 84 -3.12 15.57 11.65
N GLY A 85 -3.90 14.61 12.17
CA GLY A 85 -3.37 13.43 12.87
C GLY A 85 -2.69 12.41 11.96
N SER A 86 -2.44 12.78 10.71
CA SER A 86 -1.80 12.01 9.66
C SER A 86 -1.12 13.00 8.69
N VAL A 87 -0.92 12.61 7.44
CA VAL A 87 -0.39 13.49 6.39
C VAL A 87 -1.49 14.33 5.76
N TRP A 88 -1.11 15.41 5.06
CA TRP A 88 -2.04 16.15 4.21
C TRP A 88 -2.01 15.62 2.78
N TYR A 89 -3.12 15.74 2.08
CA TYR A 89 -3.17 15.63 0.63
C TYR A 89 -3.30 17.02 0.04
N ARG A 90 -2.47 17.32 -0.96
CA ARG A 90 -2.80 18.38 -1.90
C ARG A 90 -3.74 17.77 -2.94
N ALA A 91 -4.91 18.36 -3.09
CA ALA A 91 -5.98 17.82 -3.90
C ALA A 91 -6.68 18.90 -4.72
N LYS A 92 -7.44 18.45 -5.72
CA LYS A 92 -8.29 19.28 -6.56
C LYS A 92 -9.76 18.87 -6.36
N TYR A 93 -10.63 19.86 -6.18
CA TYR A 93 -12.08 19.71 -6.05
C TYR A 93 -12.76 20.84 -6.83
N ASN A 94 -13.68 20.51 -7.76
CA ASN A 94 -14.35 21.50 -8.63
C ASN A 94 -13.39 22.52 -9.27
N ASP A 95 -12.28 22.03 -9.83
CA ASP A 95 -11.19 22.83 -10.41
C ASP A 95 -10.37 23.72 -9.47
N GLN A 96 -10.71 23.76 -8.18
CA GLN A 96 -9.94 24.45 -7.15
C GLN A 96 -8.91 23.50 -6.54
N LYS A 97 -7.66 23.97 -6.44
CA LYS A 97 -6.58 23.27 -5.75
C LYS A 97 -6.51 23.73 -4.30
N GLY A 98 -6.24 22.78 -3.41
CA GLY A 98 -6.14 23.03 -1.97
C GLY A 98 -5.63 21.81 -1.24
N TYR A 99 -5.85 21.79 0.07
CA TYR A 99 -5.33 20.80 0.99
C TYR A 99 -6.45 20.21 1.83
N ILE A 100 -6.37 18.91 2.08
CA ILE A 100 -7.30 18.16 2.92
C ILE A 100 -6.52 17.15 3.76
N CYS A 101 -6.89 17.03 5.03
CA CYS A 101 -6.24 16.10 5.93
C CYS A 101 -6.59 14.65 5.52
N SER A 102 -5.56 13.82 5.29
CA SER A 102 -5.73 12.48 4.71
C SER A 102 -6.46 11.47 5.60
N GLN A 103 -6.69 11.80 6.88
CA GLN A 103 -7.47 10.98 7.80
C GLN A 103 -8.98 10.98 7.45
N PHE A 104 -9.45 12.00 6.72
CA PHE A 104 -10.85 12.16 6.31
C PHE A 104 -11.09 11.80 4.84
N VAL A 105 -10.14 11.12 4.21
CA VAL A 105 -10.18 10.76 2.80
C VAL A 105 -9.93 9.27 2.65
N GLU A 106 -10.96 8.54 2.22
CA GLU A 106 -10.84 7.18 1.74
C GLU A 106 -10.26 7.17 0.33
N ASN A 107 -9.33 6.26 0.06
CA ASN A 107 -8.62 6.21 -1.21
C ASN A 107 -8.22 4.76 -1.51
N SER A 108 -8.41 4.32 -2.76
CA SER A 108 -8.02 2.98 -3.20
C SER A 108 -6.54 2.87 -3.57
N TYR A 109 -5.79 3.97 -3.49
CA TYR A 109 -4.41 4.12 -3.96
C TYR A 109 -4.30 3.95 -5.48
N GLY A 110 -5.31 4.44 -6.22
CA GLY A 110 -5.38 4.32 -7.67
C GLY A 110 -5.66 2.91 -8.18
N ARG A 111 -6.11 1.99 -7.30
CA ARG A 111 -6.57 0.66 -7.72
C ARG A 111 -7.92 0.74 -8.46
N PRO A 112 -8.16 -0.14 -9.47
CA PRO A 112 -7.30 -1.24 -9.89
C PRO A 112 -6.01 -0.79 -10.59
N TRP A 113 -4.89 -1.47 -10.27
CA TRP A 113 -3.57 -1.17 -10.83
C TRP A 113 -3.41 -1.80 -12.22
N THR A 114 -4.10 -1.20 -13.19
CA THR A 114 -4.20 -1.72 -14.56
C THR A 114 -3.02 -1.39 -15.47
N THR A 115 -2.06 -0.59 -14.99
CA THR A 115 -0.82 -0.27 -15.71
C THR A 115 0.35 -0.24 -14.72
N PRO A 116 1.60 -0.40 -15.21
CA PRO A 116 2.78 -0.22 -14.37
C PRO A 116 2.80 1.11 -13.62
N LYS A 117 2.50 2.23 -14.29
CA LYS A 117 2.44 3.56 -13.65
C LYS A 117 1.47 3.61 -12.48
N LYS A 118 0.25 3.08 -12.62
CA LYS A 118 -0.73 3.04 -11.51
C LYS A 118 -0.22 2.24 -10.32
N SER A 119 0.41 1.09 -10.58
CA SER A 119 0.95 0.20 -9.56
C SER A 119 2.11 0.84 -8.80
N ILE A 120 3.04 1.48 -9.54
CA ILE A 120 4.22 2.13 -8.98
C ILE A 120 3.80 3.35 -8.14
N ILE A 121 2.97 4.26 -8.68
CA ILE A 121 2.56 5.45 -7.92
C ILE A 121 1.63 5.07 -6.76
N GLY A 122 0.63 4.21 -7.00
CA GLY A 122 -0.32 3.76 -5.99
C GLY A 122 0.36 3.04 -4.82
N GLY A 123 1.28 2.13 -5.13
CA GLY A 123 2.08 1.43 -4.13
C GLY A 123 3.02 2.37 -3.36
N ALA A 124 3.67 3.32 -4.04
CA ALA A 124 4.51 4.32 -3.38
C ALA A 124 3.73 5.18 -2.38
N VAL A 125 2.53 5.65 -2.75
CA VAL A 125 1.65 6.42 -1.85
C VAL A 125 1.26 5.59 -0.63
N LEU A 126 0.95 4.30 -0.81
CA LEU A 126 0.62 3.40 0.31
C LEU A 126 1.82 3.20 1.25
N ILE A 127 3.00 2.93 0.70
CA ILE A 127 4.25 2.74 1.47
C ILE A 127 4.60 4.01 2.25
N SER A 128 4.37 5.18 1.64
CA SER A 128 4.76 6.46 2.23
C SER A 128 3.89 6.90 3.39
N LYS A 129 2.56 6.80 3.24
CA LYS A 129 1.57 7.50 4.09
C LYS A 129 1.77 7.26 5.58
N SER A 130 2.00 6.01 5.99
CA SER A 130 2.01 5.64 7.40
C SER A 130 3.30 6.02 8.12
N TYR A 131 4.44 6.06 7.43
CA TYR A 131 5.75 6.23 8.06
C TYR A 131 6.60 7.31 7.40
N ILE A 132 6.95 7.15 6.12
CA ILE A 132 7.91 8.04 5.43
C ILE A 132 7.38 9.48 5.41
N ALA A 133 6.20 9.68 4.82
CA ALA A 133 5.58 11.00 4.82
C ALA A 133 5.07 11.41 6.21
N ALA A 134 4.91 10.49 7.16
CA ALA A 134 4.57 10.80 8.54
C ALA A 134 5.76 11.31 9.37
N GLY A 135 6.96 11.43 8.79
CA GLY A 135 8.17 11.89 9.47
C GLY A 135 9.03 10.77 10.08
N GLN A 136 8.71 9.51 9.79
CA GLN A 136 9.48 8.32 10.19
C GLN A 136 10.14 7.68 8.96
N SER A 137 11.01 8.44 8.30
CA SER A 137 11.58 8.10 6.99
C SER A 137 12.76 7.13 7.01
N THR A 138 13.21 6.67 8.18
CA THR A 138 14.30 5.69 8.32
C THR A 138 13.84 4.50 9.14
N LEU A 139 14.47 3.33 8.99
CA LEU A 139 14.18 2.15 9.83
C LEU A 139 14.36 2.48 11.33
N TYR A 140 15.35 3.30 11.65
CA TYR A 140 15.57 3.81 12.99
C TYR A 140 14.35 4.61 13.49
N LEU A 141 13.84 5.57 12.70
CA LEU A 141 12.71 6.40 13.10
C LEU A 141 11.39 5.61 13.14
N GLN A 142 11.23 4.58 12.31
CA GLN A 142 10.09 3.67 12.38
C GLN A 142 10.06 2.87 13.69
N LYS A 143 11.23 2.59 14.28
CA LYS A 143 11.34 1.93 15.58
C LYS A 143 11.20 2.87 16.76
N PHE A 144 11.95 3.97 16.76
CA PHE A 144 12.13 4.81 17.94
C PHE A 144 11.28 6.08 17.93
N ASN A 145 10.84 6.51 16.75
CA ASN A 145 10.14 7.78 16.47
C ASN A 145 10.64 8.95 17.33
N VAL A 146 11.87 9.40 17.09
CA VAL A 146 12.49 10.52 17.82
C VAL A 146 12.54 11.80 16.99
N ASN A 147 11.74 11.86 15.91
CA ASN A 147 11.65 13.05 15.06
C ASN A 147 10.56 13.98 15.60
N PRO A 148 10.91 15.18 16.12
CA PRO A 148 9.92 16.12 16.65
C PRO A 148 8.94 16.64 15.58
N LYS A 149 9.29 16.53 14.28
CA LYS A 149 8.42 16.94 13.17
C LYS A 149 7.45 15.85 12.70
N SER A 150 7.47 14.67 13.30
CA SER A 150 6.57 13.56 13.00
C SER A 150 5.10 13.95 13.19
N SER A 151 4.19 13.40 12.39
CA SER A 151 2.74 13.53 12.60
C SER A 151 2.29 12.86 13.90
N TYR A 152 3.10 11.92 14.39
CA TYR A 152 2.86 11.20 15.64
C TYR A 152 3.76 11.76 16.73
N PRO A 153 3.26 11.89 17.97
CA PRO A 153 4.11 12.28 19.10
C PRO A 153 5.35 11.39 19.18
N VAL A 154 6.49 11.99 19.56
CA VAL A 154 7.75 11.24 19.74
C VAL A 154 7.57 10.05 20.66
N HIS A 155 8.34 8.99 20.41
CA HIS A 155 8.29 7.66 21.03
C HIS A 155 7.03 6.82 20.78
N ASN A 156 6.01 7.36 20.09
CA ASN A 156 4.81 6.61 19.69
C ASN A 156 4.88 6.13 18.24
N HIS A 157 3.88 5.34 17.83
CA HIS A 157 3.73 4.82 16.46
C HIS A 157 4.95 4.00 16.00
N GLN A 158 5.36 3.04 16.83
CA GLN A 158 6.49 2.17 16.54
C GLN A 158 6.03 1.04 15.61
N TYR A 159 6.74 0.86 14.51
CA TYR A 159 6.53 -0.24 13.57
C TYR A 159 6.79 -1.61 14.20
N MET A 160 7.69 -1.66 15.19
CA MET A 160 8.16 -2.91 15.81
C MET A 160 8.59 -2.69 17.26
N ALA A 161 8.41 -3.72 18.10
CA ALA A 161 8.86 -3.69 19.49
C ALA A 161 10.34 -4.08 19.65
N ASN A 162 10.87 -4.93 18.77
CA ASN A 162 12.24 -5.44 18.86
C ASN A 162 13.28 -4.31 18.72
N LEU A 163 14.10 -4.11 19.76
CA LEU A 163 15.17 -3.10 19.79
C LEU A 163 16.26 -3.35 18.75
N ALA A 164 16.58 -4.63 18.47
CA ALA A 164 17.64 -5.00 17.54
C ALA A 164 17.18 -5.00 16.07
N ALA A 165 15.88 -4.86 15.81
CA ALA A 165 15.34 -5.02 14.47
C ALA A 165 15.92 -4.02 13.45
N PRO A 166 16.02 -2.69 13.72
CA PRO A 166 16.62 -1.75 12.78
C PRO A 166 18.03 -2.17 12.33
N ALA A 167 18.86 -2.62 13.27
CA ALA A 167 20.23 -3.05 12.98
C ALA A 167 20.25 -4.33 12.12
N SER A 168 19.41 -5.32 12.47
CA SER A 168 19.33 -6.56 11.70
C SER A 168 18.81 -6.36 10.27
N GLU A 169 17.80 -5.50 10.11
CA GLU A 169 17.23 -5.15 8.81
C GLU A 169 18.20 -4.31 7.96
N ALA A 170 18.90 -3.37 8.57
CA ALA A 170 19.93 -2.59 7.88
C ALA A 170 21.03 -3.47 7.27
N LYS A 171 21.47 -4.50 8.00
CA LYS A 171 22.44 -5.47 7.49
C LYS A 171 21.90 -6.25 6.29
N ILE A 172 20.62 -6.60 6.29
CA ILE A 172 19.95 -7.24 5.13
C ILE A 172 19.94 -6.28 3.94
N VAL A 173 19.57 -5.01 4.16
CA VAL A 173 19.59 -3.96 3.12
C VAL A 173 20.99 -3.81 2.53
N TYR A 174 22.02 -3.65 3.36
CA TYR A 174 23.42 -3.56 2.90
C TYR A 174 23.82 -4.77 2.05
N ASN A 175 23.57 -5.99 2.52
CA ASN A 175 23.94 -7.21 1.81
C ASN A 175 23.25 -7.30 0.44
N ASN A 176 21.99 -6.85 0.37
CA ASN A 176 21.21 -6.84 -0.85
C ASN A 176 21.72 -5.79 -1.85
N LEU A 177 22.00 -4.57 -1.39
CA LEU A 177 22.57 -3.52 -2.24
C LEU A 177 23.99 -3.87 -2.69
N SER A 178 24.79 -4.52 -1.84
CA SER A 178 26.12 -5.02 -2.20
C SER A 178 26.06 -6.04 -3.33
N LYS A 179 25.11 -6.99 -3.30
CA LYS A 179 24.93 -7.99 -4.37
C LYS A 179 24.56 -7.35 -5.71
N LEU A 180 23.86 -6.23 -5.68
CA LEU A 180 23.49 -5.46 -6.87
C LEU A 180 24.57 -4.48 -7.33
N ASN A 181 25.71 -4.37 -6.62
CA ASN A 181 26.73 -3.33 -6.81
C ASN A 181 26.17 -1.91 -6.69
N PHE A 182 25.18 -1.72 -5.82
CA PHE A 182 24.48 -0.45 -5.62
C PHE A 182 25.04 0.37 -4.46
N LEU A 183 26.16 -0.02 -3.84
CA LEU A 183 26.74 0.71 -2.72
C LEU A 183 27.32 2.08 -3.13
N ASP A 184 27.70 2.25 -4.40
CA ASP A 184 28.27 3.49 -4.94
C ASP A 184 27.19 4.50 -5.41
N LEU A 185 25.94 4.29 -5.03
CA LEU A 185 24.83 5.22 -5.29
C LEU A 185 24.77 6.32 -4.21
N PRO A 186 24.19 7.49 -4.52
CA PRO A 186 24.18 8.63 -3.61
C PRO A 186 23.12 8.47 -2.51
N TYR A 187 23.39 7.63 -1.52
CA TYR A 187 22.50 7.49 -0.36
C TYR A 187 22.63 8.66 0.59
N LYS A 188 21.49 9.03 1.18
CA LYS A 188 21.37 10.07 2.19
C LYS A 188 20.99 9.44 3.52
N PHE A 189 21.74 9.74 4.57
CA PHE A 189 21.52 9.17 5.90
C PHE A 189 21.08 10.26 6.87
N LEU A 190 19.86 10.12 7.42
CA LEU A 190 19.30 11.00 8.43
C LEU A 190 19.57 10.42 9.82
N ILE A 191 20.53 10.99 10.53
CA ILE A 191 21.10 10.43 11.76
C ILE A 191 20.67 11.26 12.98
N PRO A 192 19.95 10.67 13.94
CA PRO A 192 19.53 11.36 15.15
C PRO A 192 20.69 11.78 16.06
N VAL A 193 20.50 12.92 16.72
CA VAL A 193 21.40 13.45 17.76
C VAL A 193 20.54 13.84 18.96
N PHE A 194 20.82 13.21 20.10
CA PHE A 194 20.15 13.47 21.37
C PHE A 194 20.93 14.47 22.22
N ASN A 195 20.23 15.09 23.16
CA ASN A 195 20.84 15.89 24.21
C ASN A 195 21.44 14.97 25.28
N ASP A 196 22.49 15.46 25.95
CA ASP A 196 23.06 14.84 27.15
C ASP A 196 23.48 13.35 26.98
N MET A 197 23.93 12.99 25.77
CA MET A 197 24.43 11.64 25.48
C MET A 197 25.69 11.32 26.31
N PRO A 198 25.80 10.09 26.86
CA PRO A 198 27.01 9.65 27.55
C PRO A 198 28.21 9.58 26.60
N GLU A 199 29.44 9.53 27.14
CA GLU A 199 30.66 9.44 26.33
C GLU A 199 30.64 8.26 25.36
N SER A 200 30.13 7.10 25.79
CA SER A 200 29.92 5.93 24.96
C SER A 200 28.89 4.99 25.56
N THR A 201 28.09 4.35 24.72
CA THR A 201 27.21 3.22 25.09
C THR A 201 27.63 1.91 24.42
N TYR A 202 28.71 1.93 23.64
CA TYR A 202 29.14 0.79 22.83
C TYR A 202 29.63 -0.38 23.68
N ASN A 203 29.14 -1.57 23.34
CA ASN A 203 29.54 -2.83 23.97
C ASN A 203 29.47 -3.95 22.93
N ASP A 204 30.62 -4.52 22.59
CA ASP A 204 30.75 -5.60 21.60
C ASP A 204 30.14 -6.93 22.06
N ASN A 205 29.95 -7.12 23.38
CA ASN A 205 29.19 -8.24 23.92
C ASN A 205 27.68 -8.14 23.62
N ILE A 206 27.17 -6.94 23.28
CA ILE A 206 25.79 -6.78 22.80
C ILE A 206 25.76 -7.00 21.29
N LEU A 207 26.57 -6.27 20.55
CA LEU A 207 26.76 -6.45 19.11
C LEU A 207 28.04 -5.74 18.66
N ASP A 208 28.97 -6.49 18.06
CA ASP A 208 30.08 -5.90 17.31
C ASP A 208 29.58 -5.38 15.95
N THR A 209 29.58 -4.06 15.79
CA THR A 209 29.11 -3.41 14.56
C THR A 209 30.23 -3.17 13.55
N GLY A 210 31.48 -3.51 13.89
CA GLY A 210 32.64 -3.30 13.03
C GLY A 210 32.87 -1.83 12.69
N ARG A 211 32.48 -0.90 13.58
CA ARG A 211 32.68 0.54 13.36
C ARG A 211 34.16 0.91 13.44
N GLU A 212 34.63 1.70 12.49
CA GLU A 212 36.01 2.14 12.37
C GLU A 212 36.10 3.67 12.44
N LYS A 213 37.24 4.21 12.88
CA LYS A 213 37.45 5.65 13.06
C LYS A 213 38.57 6.16 12.15
N ILE A 214 38.40 7.38 11.65
CA ILE A 214 39.48 8.18 11.06
C ILE A 214 39.48 9.55 11.75
N GLU A 215 40.55 9.88 12.45
CA GLU A 215 40.67 11.17 13.16
C GLU A 215 41.10 12.30 12.20
N ASP A 216 41.86 11.98 11.16
CA ASP A 216 42.46 12.96 10.25
C ASP A 216 41.42 13.65 9.38
N VAL A 217 41.51 14.99 9.33
CA VAL A 217 40.75 15.83 8.39
C VAL A 217 41.48 15.89 7.05
N LYS A 218 40.82 15.47 5.97
CA LYS A 218 41.40 15.48 4.61
C LYS A 218 40.53 16.17 3.56
N ASP A 219 39.22 16.23 3.79
CA ASP A 219 38.24 16.73 2.82
C ASP A 219 37.43 17.87 3.47
N THR A 220 37.73 19.11 3.07
CA THR A 220 37.11 20.31 3.64
C THR A 220 35.62 20.42 3.29
N GLU A 221 35.21 19.95 2.11
CA GLU A 221 33.80 19.98 1.70
C GLU A 221 32.98 19.02 2.57
N PHE A 222 33.53 17.82 2.80
CA PHE A 222 32.93 16.84 3.70
C PHE A 222 32.83 17.34 5.15
N GLU A 223 33.89 17.93 5.71
CA GLU A 223 33.83 18.49 7.09
C GLU A 223 32.76 19.57 7.23
N ASN A 224 32.56 20.40 6.20
CA ASN A 224 31.48 21.39 6.20
C ASN A 224 30.10 20.72 6.20
N GLN A 225 29.91 19.64 5.44
CA GLN A 225 28.67 18.85 5.43
C GLN A 225 28.33 18.30 6.82
N ILE A 226 29.33 17.80 7.56
CA ILE A 226 29.11 17.21 8.90
C ILE A 226 29.32 18.18 10.06
N SER A 227 29.38 19.49 9.79
CA SER A 227 29.68 20.53 10.80
C SER A 227 28.67 20.57 11.96
N GLU A 228 27.40 20.26 11.68
CA GLU A 228 26.32 20.21 12.66
C GLU A 228 26.34 18.97 13.57
N PHE A 229 27.16 17.96 13.25
CA PHE A 229 27.30 16.77 14.11
C PHE A 229 28.18 17.06 15.32
N PRO A 230 27.87 16.48 16.50
CA PRO A 230 28.80 16.45 17.62
C PRO A 230 30.11 15.73 17.27
N ASP A 231 31.21 16.12 17.90
CA ASP A 231 32.54 15.56 17.60
C ASP A 231 32.63 14.04 17.81
N SER A 232 31.81 13.48 18.71
CA SER A 232 31.76 12.03 18.95
C SER A 232 31.26 11.20 17.75
N TYR A 233 30.63 11.83 16.75
CA TYR A 233 30.16 11.17 15.53
C TYR A 233 31.20 11.21 14.41
N LYS A 234 31.93 12.32 14.30
CA LYS A 234 32.73 12.68 13.11
C LYS A 234 33.76 11.62 12.70
N PRO A 235 34.52 10.99 13.62
CA PRO A 235 35.53 9.99 13.22
C PRO A 235 34.95 8.79 12.46
N TYR A 236 33.72 8.39 12.79
CA TYR A 236 33.02 7.29 12.12
C TYR A 236 32.47 7.72 10.75
N LEU A 237 31.91 8.93 10.67
CA LEU A 237 31.42 9.50 9.40
C LEU A 237 32.55 9.68 8.39
N ARG A 238 33.73 10.16 8.83
CA ARG A 238 34.95 10.24 8.00
C ARG A 238 35.37 8.89 7.46
N HIS A 239 35.31 7.85 8.30
CA HIS A 239 35.62 6.50 7.83
C HIS A 239 34.67 6.06 6.71
N LEU A 240 33.36 6.24 6.90
CA LEU A 240 32.36 5.91 5.89
C LEU A 240 32.56 6.70 4.59
N HIS A 241 32.76 8.01 4.67
CA HIS A 241 33.02 8.87 3.51
C HIS A 241 34.27 8.45 2.73
N SER A 242 35.33 8.04 3.42
CA SER A 242 36.56 7.56 2.77
C SER A 242 36.35 6.31 1.90
N LYS A 243 35.28 5.53 2.17
CA LYS A 243 34.90 4.34 1.41
C LYS A 243 33.80 4.63 0.40
N TYR A 244 32.87 5.52 0.75
CA TYR A 244 31.66 5.81 -0.01
C TYR A 244 31.49 7.32 -0.16
N PRO A 245 32.28 7.97 -1.05
CA PRO A 245 32.35 9.43 -1.13
C PRO A 245 31.08 10.10 -1.68
N LYS A 246 30.14 9.33 -2.21
CA LYS A 246 28.83 9.81 -2.69
C LYS A 246 27.74 9.81 -1.62
N TRP A 247 28.01 9.22 -0.46
CA TRP A 247 27.06 9.19 0.63
C TRP A 247 27.01 10.55 1.33
N SER A 248 25.82 10.96 1.75
CA SER A 248 25.62 12.20 2.49
C SER A 248 25.03 11.92 3.87
N PHE A 249 25.48 12.69 4.86
CA PHE A 249 25.06 12.53 6.25
C PHE A 249 24.40 13.81 6.74
N ILE A 250 23.19 13.68 7.28
CA ILE A 250 22.38 14.80 7.77
C ILE A 250 22.02 14.57 9.23
N THR A 251 22.19 15.60 10.04
CA THR A 251 21.76 15.59 11.44
C THR A 251 20.24 15.71 11.55
N LEU A 252 19.65 14.89 12.42
CA LEU A 252 18.32 15.11 12.97
C LEU A 252 18.48 15.49 14.44
N LYS A 253 18.29 16.77 14.77
CA LYS A 253 18.22 17.23 16.16
C LYS A 253 16.91 16.74 16.76
N THR A 254 16.98 15.84 17.74
CA THR A 254 15.77 15.27 18.36
C THR A 254 15.18 16.22 19.40
N ASP A 255 16.01 17.07 20.00
CA ASP A 255 15.71 17.89 21.18
C ASP A 255 15.27 17.07 22.42
N LEU A 256 15.58 15.76 22.43
CA LEU A 256 15.24 14.84 23.50
C LEU A 256 16.47 14.52 24.36
N ASP A 257 16.28 14.45 25.68
CA ASP A 257 17.26 13.89 26.60
C ASP A 257 17.47 12.40 26.32
N PHE A 258 18.73 11.98 26.30
CA PHE A 258 19.09 10.61 25.94
C PHE A 258 18.63 9.59 26.99
N GLU A 259 18.80 9.88 28.28
CA GLU A 259 18.46 8.92 29.35
C GLU A 259 16.94 8.81 29.50
N ASP A 260 16.20 9.92 29.42
CA ASP A 260 14.74 9.90 29.38
C ASP A 260 14.23 9.05 28.20
N SER A 261 14.85 9.21 27.02
CA SER A 261 14.54 8.40 25.85
C SER A 261 14.83 6.92 26.06
N VAL A 262 15.92 6.56 26.75
CA VAL A 262 16.23 5.18 27.13
C VAL A 262 15.12 4.60 28.01
N GLN A 263 14.69 5.32 29.04
CA GLN A 263 13.65 4.84 29.96
C GLN A 263 12.29 4.68 29.26
N ILE A 264 11.92 5.62 28.38
CA ILE A 264 10.71 5.50 27.57
C ILE A 264 10.80 4.28 26.65
N GLN A 265 11.92 4.09 25.96
CA GLN A 265 12.11 2.95 25.05
C GLN A 265 12.17 1.61 25.78
N LYS A 266 12.64 1.56 27.02
CA LYS A 266 12.56 0.34 27.86
C LYS A 266 11.10 -0.08 28.13
N GLY A 267 10.20 0.89 28.28
CA GLY A 267 8.78 0.63 28.55
C GLY A 267 8.00 0.06 27.35
N VAL A 268 8.48 0.27 26.13
CA VAL A 268 7.78 -0.09 24.88
C VAL A 268 8.57 -1.05 23.99
N GLY A 269 9.87 -1.19 24.22
CA GLY A 269 10.78 -2.05 23.47
C GLY A 269 10.82 -3.48 24.00
N SER A 270 11.44 -4.36 23.23
CA SER A 270 11.63 -5.77 23.58
C SER A 270 12.96 -6.29 23.02
N ILE A 271 13.54 -7.27 23.69
CA ILE A 271 14.70 -8.02 23.20
C ILE A 271 14.40 -9.52 23.22
N GLN A 272 14.97 -10.26 22.27
CA GLN A 272 14.80 -11.70 22.20
C GLN A 272 15.86 -12.41 23.05
N GLY A 273 15.44 -13.41 23.83
CA GLY A 273 16.33 -14.17 24.71
C GLY A 273 16.61 -13.48 26.05
N THR A 274 17.21 -14.21 26.98
CA THR A 274 17.44 -13.74 28.36
C THR A 274 18.79 -13.09 28.59
N GLU A 275 19.74 -13.24 27.67
CA GLU A 275 21.12 -12.74 27.80
C GLU A 275 21.18 -11.22 28.05
N HIS A 276 20.35 -10.49 27.32
CA HIS A 276 20.24 -9.03 27.36
C HIS A 276 18.97 -8.54 28.07
N ALA A 277 18.19 -9.47 28.64
CA ALA A 277 16.96 -9.16 29.33
C ALA A 277 17.23 -8.71 30.77
N GLU A 278 16.37 -7.83 31.27
CA GLU A 278 16.36 -7.41 32.66
C GLU A 278 15.86 -8.56 33.55
N SER A 279 16.63 -8.86 34.61
CA SER A 279 16.34 -9.97 35.52
C SER A 279 15.89 -9.47 36.89
N ASN A 280 15.28 -10.33 37.70
CA ASN A 280 14.81 -10.02 39.06
C ASN A 280 13.83 -8.82 39.14
N MET A 281 13.02 -8.60 38.09
CA MET A 281 12.03 -7.53 38.09
C MET A 281 10.81 -7.86 38.96
N ASN A 282 10.24 -6.86 39.65
CA ASN A 282 9.02 -7.08 40.42
C ASN A 282 7.79 -7.15 39.52
N LYS A 283 6.79 -7.94 39.92
CA LYS A 283 5.50 -8.07 39.20
C LYS A 283 4.77 -6.75 38.96
N LYS A 284 4.89 -5.81 39.89
CA LYS A 284 4.32 -4.46 39.77
C LYS A 284 4.99 -3.61 38.69
N ASP A 285 6.28 -3.86 38.42
CA ASP A 285 7.08 -3.15 37.42
C ASP A 285 6.89 -3.79 36.03
N CYS A 286 6.43 -5.05 35.99
CA CYS A 286 6.03 -5.82 34.81
C CYS A 286 4.58 -5.57 34.35
N SER A 287 3.98 -4.40 34.61
CA SER A 287 2.51 -4.17 34.69
C SER A 287 1.63 -4.65 33.50
N HIS A 288 2.21 -5.02 32.36
CA HIS A 288 1.51 -5.53 31.17
C HIS A 288 1.98 -6.94 30.73
N THR A 289 2.75 -7.67 31.56
CA THR A 289 3.56 -8.82 31.13
C THR A 289 3.50 -10.04 32.08
N TYR A 290 3.85 -11.21 31.56
CA TYR A 290 4.04 -12.45 32.34
C TYR A 290 5.47 -12.49 32.90
N ILE A 291 5.65 -12.79 34.20
CA ILE A 291 6.98 -13.06 34.76
C ILE A 291 7.34 -14.52 34.53
N SER A 292 8.50 -14.77 33.90
CA SER A 292 9.06 -16.12 33.76
C SER A 292 9.62 -16.65 35.09
N ASP A 293 9.83 -17.97 35.17
CA ASP A 293 10.33 -18.67 36.37
C ASP A 293 11.75 -18.22 36.82
N GLY A 294 12.38 -17.27 36.11
CA GLY A 294 13.65 -16.62 36.45
C GLY A 294 13.57 -15.11 36.74
N GLY A 295 12.37 -14.54 36.91
CA GLY A 295 12.20 -13.12 37.26
C GLY A 295 12.32 -12.13 36.10
N TYR A 296 12.16 -12.59 34.85
CA TYR A 296 12.17 -11.74 33.65
C TYR A 296 10.74 -11.36 33.26
N CYS A 297 10.48 -10.08 32.94
CA CYS A 297 9.18 -9.65 32.38
C CYS A 297 9.11 -10.01 30.89
N ARG A 298 8.12 -10.82 30.49
CA ARG A 298 7.87 -11.18 29.08
C ARG A 298 6.94 -10.21 28.38
N THR A 299 7.44 -9.52 27.38
CA THR A 299 6.65 -8.58 26.58
C THR A 299 5.74 -9.28 25.58
N GLU A 300 6.21 -10.37 24.97
CA GLU A 300 5.43 -11.15 24.00
C GLU A 300 5.88 -12.63 23.94
N GLY A 301 4.92 -13.55 23.83
CA GLY A 301 5.20 -14.96 23.64
C GLY A 301 6.08 -15.57 24.74
N LYS A 302 7.01 -16.46 24.36
CA LYS A 302 7.91 -17.16 25.30
C LYS A 302 9.36 -16.65 25.29
N THR A 303 9.73 -15.83 24.33
CA THR A 303 11.13 -15.48 24.04
C THR A 303 11.43 -13.98 24.07
N TRP A 304 10.42 -13.11 24.23
CA TRP A 304 10.61 -11.67 24.23
C TRP A 304 10.49 -11.09 25.64
N TYR A 305 11.43 -10.22 25.99
CA TYR A 305 11.60 -9.69 27.35
C TYR A 305 11.90 -8.20 27.35
N ILE A 306 11.66 -7.55 28.49
CA ILE A 306 12.19 -6.20 28.77
C ILE A 306 13.72 -6.26 28.82
N ALA A 307 14.38 -5.33 28.14
CA ALA A 307 15.84 -5.26 28.06
C ALA A 307 16.45 -4.49 29.25
N LYS A 308 17.74 -4.75 29.54
CA LYS A 308 18.53 -3.93 30.47
C LYS A 308 18.73 -2.51 29.92
N ASP A 309 18.94 -1.53 30.80
CA ASP A 309 19.15 -0.12 30.40
C ASP A 309 20.33 0.03 29.43
N GLU A 310 21.45 -0.63 29.72
CA GLU A 310 22.65 -0.62 28.86
C GLU A 310 22.37 -1.14 27.44
N VAL A 311 21.41 -2.07 27.29
CA VAL A 311 21.03 -2.65 26.00
C VAL A 311 20.13 -1.71 25.23
N VAL A 312 19.17 -1.08 25.92
CA VAL A 312 18.31 -0.06 25.30
C VAL A 312 19.16 1.13 24.85
N ALA A 313 20.06 1.61 25.71
CA ALA A 313 21.00 2.69 25.40
C ALA A 313 21.91 2.34 24.21
N PHE A 314 22.41 1.10 24.15
CA PHE A 314 23.21 0.63 23.01
C PHE A 314 22.46 0.72 21.68
N TYR A 315 21.21 0.24 21.61
CA TYR A 315 20.41 0.26 20.37
C TYR A 315 19.84 1.65 20.03
N LEU A 316 19.66 2.51 21.02
CA LEU A 316 19.21 3.87 20.82
C LEU A 316 20.34 4.78 20.30
N ASP A 317 21.58 4.60 20.76
CA ASP A 317 22.72 5.45 20.39
C ASP A 317 23.15 5.28 18.92
N PRO A 318 22.94 6.29 18.04
CA PRO A 318 23.25 6.15 16.62
C PRO A 318 24.74 5.94 16.33
N ARG A 319 25.64 6.39 17.22
CA ARG A 319 27.10 6.27 17.07
C ARG A 319 27.57 4.82 17.07
N ASN A 320 26.78 3.91 17.64
CA ASN A 320 27.12 2.49 17.65
C ASN A 320 26.95 1.85 16.27
N PHE A 321 26.17 2.45 15.38
CA PHE A 321 25.78 1.88 14.09
C PHE A 321 26.34 2.65 12.89
N LEU A 322 27.26 3.60 13.11
CA LEU A 322 27.99 4.31 12.05
C LEU A 322 29.07 3.41 11.44
N SER A 323 28.63 2.34 10.78
CA SER A 323 29.45 1.38 10.06
C SER A 323 28.75 0.91 8.79
N LYS A 324 29.50 0.37 7.83
CA LYS A 324 29.01 0.12 6.46
C LYS A 324 27.74 -0.76 6.41
N GLU A 325 27.62 -1.73 7.31
CA GLU A 325 26.50 -2.69 7.32
C GLU A 325 25.26 -2.12 8.00
N TYR A 326 25.44 -1.29 9.03
CA TYR A 326 24.37 -0.86 9.92
C TYR A 326 23.89 0.57 9.64
N ILE A 327 24.66 1.39 8.94
CA ILE A 327 24.29 2.78 8.58
C ILE A 327 22.97 2.87 7.81
N PHE A 328 22.58 1.81 7.08
CA PHE A 328 21.32 1.75 6.34
C PHE A 328 20.07 1.79 7.22
N MET A 329 20.19 1.63 8.55
CA MET A 329 19.07 1.92 9.46
C MET A 329 18.69 3.40 9.47
N PHE A 330 19.62 4.28 9.06
CA PHE A 330 19.45 5.72 8.93
C PHE A 330 19.21 6.16 7.48
N TYR A 331 19.09 5.23 6.51
CA TYR A 331 18.84 5.59 5.12
C TYR A 331 17.51 6.36 5.02
N ASP A 332 17.59 7.63 4.60
CA ASP A 332 16.45 8.53 4.46
C ASP A 332 15.63 8.15 3.24
N LEU A 333 14.46 7.56 3.48
CA LEU A 333 13.55 7.12 2.44
C LEU A 333 12.66 8.27 1.93
N SER A 334 12.78 9.48 2.47
CA SER A 334 12.04 10.65 1.99
C SER A 334 12.46 11.08 0.59
N TYR A 335 11.59 11.85 -0.07
CA TYR A 335 11.86 12.42 -1.39
C TYR A 335 13.13 13.26 -1.41
N ASP A 336 13.93 13.06 -2.46
CA ASP A 336 15.13 13.82 -2.77
C ASP A 336 15.03 14.27 -4.22
N GLU A 337 15.02 15.59 -4.43
CA GLU A 337 14.88 16.19 -5.75
C GLU A 337 16.10 16.00 -6.64
N ASN A 338 17.25 15.63 -6.06
CA ASN A 338 18.49 15.36 -6.80
C ASN A 338 18.52 13.94 -7.41
N GLN A 339 17.51 13.12 -7.14
CA GLN A 339 17.37 11.79 -7.73
C GLN A 339 16.57 11.89 -9.04
N ASP A 340 17.26 12.30 -10.09
CA ASP A 340 16.68 12.52 -11.41
C ASP A 340 16.49 11.23 -12.23
N GLU A 341 15.91 11.38 -13.43
CA GLU A 341 15.63 10.25 -14.32
C GLU A 341 16.91 9.54 -14.79
N GLU A 342 18.03 10.25 -14.94
CA GLU A 342 19.31 9.65 -15.36
C GLU A 342 19.85 8.70 -14.28
N LEU A 343 19.83 9.12 -13.01
CA LEU A 343 20.20 8.28 -11.89
C LEU A 343 19.35 7.01 -11.86
N ILE A 344 18.02 7.15 -11.99
CA ILE A 344 17.12 6.00 -11.92
C ILE A 344 17.27 5.10 -13.15
N GLN A 345 17.50 5.65 -14.33
CA GLN A 345 17.79 4.87 -15.54
C GLN A 345 19.01 3.97 -15.33
N ASN A 346 20.09 4.50 -14.74
CA ASN A 346 21.29 3.73 -14.42
C ASN A 346 21.02 2.58 -13.42
N VAL A 347 20.13 2.80 -12.44
CA VAL A 347 19.70 1.75 -11.49
C VAL A 347 18.93 0.64 -12.22
N LEU A 348 18.12 0.98 -13.21
CA LEU A 348 17.26 0.05 -13.93
C LEU A 348 17.93 -0.65 -15.13
N GLU A 349 19.12 -0.21 -15.53
CA GLU A 349 19.82 -0.61 -16.75
C GLU A 349 19.97 -2.14 -16.93
N ASN A 350 20.10 -2.89 -15.84
CA ASN A 350 20.24 -4.36 -15.88
C ASN A 350 18.95 -5.10 -15.47
N SER A 351 17.79 -4.52 -15.76
CA SER A 351 16.48 -5.07 -15.37
C SER A 351 15.45 -5.04 -16.50
N PHE A 352 14.33 -5.76 -16.29
CA PHE A 352 13.16 -5.70 -17.17
C PHE A 352 12.54 -4.30 -17.28
N MET A 353 12.87 -3.39 -16.35
CA MET A 353 12.40 -2.00 -16.31
C MET A 353 13.38 -1.04 -16.99
N LYS A 354 14.41 -1.51 -17.69
CA LYS A 354 15.35 -0.65 -18.42
C LYS A 354 14.65 0.27 -19.43
N GLU A 355 13.62 -0.23 -20.11
CA GLU A 355 13.00 0.44 -21.24
C GLU A 355 11.72 1.19 -20.82
N ILE A 356 10.83 1.46 -21.77
CA ILE A 356 9.53 2.08 -21.50
C ILE A 356 8.48 1.05 -21.05
N SER A 357 7.56 1.48 -20.18
CA SER A 357 6.25 0.85 -20.04
C SER A 357 5.46 1.10 -21.33
N LYS A 358 5.13 0.04 -22.07
CA LYS A 358 4.36 0.15 -23.32
C LYS A 358 2.93 0.64 -23.07
N GLN A 359 2.35 0.23 -21.94
CA GLN A 359 1.00 0.57 -21.50
C GLN A 359 0.88 2.06 -21.15
N ASP A 360 1.95 2.64 -20.60
CA ASP A 360 1.98 4.04 -20.20
C ASP A 360 2.66 4.96 -21.21
N ASN A 361 3.34 4.38 -22.23
CA ASN A 361 4.19 5.10 -23.20
C ASN A 361 5.20 6.05 -22.52
N GLN A 362 5.79 5.59 -21.41
CA GLN A 362 6.70 6.37 -20.54
C GLN A 362 7.83 5.46 -20.04
N SER A 363 9.04 6.00 -19.87
CA SER A 363 10.16 5.27 -19.27
C SER A 363 9.81 4.87 -17.82
N TYR A 364 10.24 3.67 -17.39
CA TYR A 364 10.08 3.30 -15.98
C TYR A 364 10.80 4.27 -15.05
N ALA A 365 11.98 4.76 -15.45
CA ALA A 365 12.75 5.74 -14.69
C ALA A 365 11.92 7.01 -14.43
N SER A 366 11.28 7.58 -15.46
CA SER A 366 10.39 8.74 -15.32
C SER A 366 9.19 8.44 -14.41
N ILE A 367 8.58 7.24 -14.54
CA ILE A 367 7.47 6.81 -13.68
C ILE A 367 7.90 6.78 -12.20
N PHE A 368 9.09 6.27 -11.88
CA PHE A 368 9.60 6.27 -10.50
C PHE A 368 9.87 7.66 -9.96
N VAL A 369 10.41 8.58 -10.78
CA VAL A 369 10.62 9.99 -10.39
C VAL A 369 9.28 10.69 -10.13
N GLU A 370 8.27 10.43 -10.96
CA GLU A 370 6.90 10.95 -10.76
C GLU A 370 6.29 10.38 -9.46
N ALA A 371 6.38 9.07 -9.27
CA ALA A 371 5.91 8.40 -8.05
C ALA A 371 6.58 8.93 -6.79
N ALA A 372 7.90 9.14 -6.84
CA ALA A 372 8.70 9.71 -5.77
C ALA A 372 8.20 11.10 -5.36
N LYS A 373 7.93 11.97 -6.34
CA LYS A 373 7.43 13.32 -6.12
C LYS A 373 6.02 13.34 -5.53
N ILE A 374 5.12 12.48 -6.05
CA ILE A 374 3.72 12.38 -5.60
C ILE A 374 3.65 11.78 -4.19
N ALA A 375 4.38 10.69 -3.95
CA ALA A 375 4.35 9.97 -2.68
C ALA A 375 5.27 10.57 -1.61
N LYS A 376 6.17 11.48 -1.98
CA LYS A 376 7.21 12.04 -1.12
C LYS A 376 8.20 10.98 -0.59
N VAL A 377 8.62 10.08 -1.48
CA VAL A 377 9.56 8.98 -1.20
C VAL A 377 10.76 9.08 -2.14
N SER A 378 11.92 8.61 -1.70
CA SER A 378 13.13 8.46 -2.52
C SER A 378 12.86 7.62 -3.77
N ALA A 379 13.14 8.17 -4.95
CA ALA A 379 13.02 7.46 -6.23
C ALA A 379 13.98 6.27 -6.27
N LEU A 380 15.18 6.45 -5.74
CA LEU A 380 16.18 5.40 -5.59
C LEU A 380 15.67 4.25 -4.71
N HIS A 381 15.01 4.57 -3.59
CA HIS A 381 14.39 3.54 -2.75
C HIS A 381 13.30 2.77 -3.49
N LEU A 382 12.39 3.47 -4.17
CA LEU A 382 11.29 2.85 -4.89
C LEU A 382 11.82 1.90 -5.99
N ALA A 383 12.75 2.36 -6.82
CA ALA A 383 13.32 1.55 -7.91
C ALA A 383 14.13 0.35 -7.38
N SER A 384 15.01 0.57 -6.40
CA SER A 384 15.84 -0.50 -5.80
C SER A 384 14.96 -1.56 -5.12
N ARG A 385 13.89 -1.15 -4.45
CA ARG A 385 12.97 -2.07 -3.76
C ARG A 385 12.31 -3.05 -4.73
N VAL A 386 11.85 -2.59 -5.90
CA VAL A 386 11.27 -3.51 -6.90
C VAL A 386 12.29 -4.56 -7.33
N LEU A 387 13.54 -4.16 -7.58
CA LEU A 387 14.60 -5.09 -7.98
C LEU A 387 14.93 -6.13 -6.89
N LEU A 388 14.77 -5.77 -5.62
CA LEU A 388 14.96 -6.67 -4.48
C LEU A 388 13.76 -7.62 -4.26
N GLU A 389 12.54 -7.12 -4.39
CA GLU A 389 11.30 -7.87 -4.09
C GLU A 389 10.86 -8.77 -5.24
N VAL A 390 11.00 -8.30 -6.48
CA VAL A 390 10.47 -8.97 -7.68
C VAL A 390 11.57 -9.64 -8.52
N SER A 391 12.83 -9.25 -8.30
CA SER A 391 14.02 -9.56 -9.12
C SER A 391 14.19 -8.67 -10.36
N SER A 392 15.42 -8.65 -10.89
CA SER A 392 15.76 -7.94 -12.12
C SER A 392 15.09 -8.52 -13.38
N GLN A 393 14.57 -9.74 -13.32
CA GLN A 393 13.88 -10.39 -14.44
C GLN A 393 12.36 -10.12 -14.46
N GLY A 394 11.83 -9.50 -13.41
CA GLY A 394 10.39 -9.35 -13.23
C GLY A 394 9.73 -10.63 -12.72
N SER A 395 8.41 -10.60 -12.60
CA SER A 395 7.61 -11.78 -12.23
C SER A 395 6.20 -11.67 -12.82
N VAL A 396 5.35 -12.66 -12.52
CA VAL A 396 3.91 -12.57 -12.81
C VAL A 396 3.26 -11.34 -12.17
N ALA A 397 3.81 -10.81 -11.08
CA ALA A 397 3.32 -9.59 -10.44
C ALA A 397 3.52 -8.33 -11.31
N THR A 398 4.46 -8.34 -12.25
CA THR A 398 4.87 -7.15 -13.01
C THR A 398 4.71 -7.30 -14.52
N SER A 399 4.33 -8.48 -15.00
CA SER A 399 4.17 -8.74 -16.44
C SER A 399 2.84 -8.21 -17.00
N GLY A 400 1.77 -8.23 -16.20
CA GLY A 400 0.41 -7.95 -16.66
C GLY A 400 -0.18 -9.07 -17.50
N GLU A 401 0.47 -10.23 -17.56
CA GLU A 401 -0.04 -11.43 -18.23
C GLU A 401 -1.33 -11.93 -17.56
N GLU A 402 -2.07 -12.75 -18.30
CA GLU A 402 -3.28 -13.37 -17.79
C GLU A 402 -2.95 -14.35 -16.64
N PHE A 403 -3.74 -14.31 -15.57
CA PHE A 403 -3.66 -15.28 -14.49
C PHE A 403 -5.06 -15.63 -13.97
N THR A 404 -5.23 -16.89 -13.55
CA THR A 404 -6.46 -17.35 -12.91
C THR A 404 -6.22 -17.55 -11.41
N TYR A 405 -7.10 -16.99 -10.58
CA TYR A 405 -7.02 -17.13 -9.13
C TYR A 405 -8.42 -17.13 -8.51
N LYS A 406 -8.69 -18.09 -7.61
CA LYS A 406 -10.00 -18.31 -6.96
C LYS A 406 -11.18 -18.42 -7.95
N GLY A 407 -10.93 -19.02 -9.12
CA GLY A 407 -11.96 -19.27 -10.15
C GLY A 407 -12.22 -18.11 -11.11
N TYR A 408 -11.47 -17.01 -11.01
CA TYR A 408 -11.59 -15.84 -11.89
C TYR A 408 -10.29 -15.61 -12.67
N THR A 409 -10.41 -15.21 -13.93
CA THR A 409 -9.29 -14.85 -14.79
C THR A 409 -9.13 -13.33 -14.83
N TYR A 410 -7.90 -12.87 -14.65
CA TYR A 410 -7.52 -11.45 -14.64
C TYR A 410 -6.38 -11.23 -15.63
N SER A 411 -6.28 -10.03 -16.20
CA SER A 411 -5.16 -9.61 -17.04
C SER A 411 -4.87 -8.13 -16.83
N ASN A 412 -3.69 -7.68 -17.27
CA ASN A 412 -3.23 -6.29 -17.13
C ASN A 412 -3.25 -5.77 -15.69
N ILE A 413 -3.06 -6.63 -14.69
CA ILE A 413 -2.91 -6.21 -13.29
C ILE A 413 -1.45 -6.26 -12.89
N TYR A 414 -1.00 -5.21 -12.21
CA TYR A 414 0.40 -5.04 -11.84
C TYR A 414 0.53 -4.79 -10.34
N ASN A 415 1.57 -5.33 -9.72
CA ASN A 415 1.93 -5.15 -8.32
C ASN A 415 3.45 -5.14 -8.14
N PHE A 416 4.07 -3.97 -8.33
CA PHE A 416 5.52 -3.81 -8.31
C PHE A 416 6.15 -3.96 -6.91
N TYR A 417 5.35 -3.90 -5.84
CA TYR A 417 5.82 -3.97 -4.45
C TYR A 417 5.24 -5.16 -3.68
N ASN A 418 4.62 -6.11 -4.37
CA ASN A 418 4.00 -7.31 -3.81
C ASN A 418 3.00 -7.01 -2.65
N ILE A 419 2.32 -5.87 -2.71
CA ILE A 419 1.41 -5.40 -1.66
C ILE A 419 0.17 -6.32 -1.60
N GLY A 420 -0.19 -6.76 -0.40
CA GLY A 420 -1.33 -7.65 -0.20
C GLY A 420 -1.01 -9.14 -0.43
N ALA A 421 0.24 -9.49 -0.77
CA ALA A 421 0.67 -10.87 -0.77
C ALA A 421 0.70 -11.43 0.66
N ASN A 422 0.13 -12.62 0.86
CA ASN A 422 0.00 -13.26 2.16
C ASN A 422 0.58 -14.68 2.09
N SER A 423 1.50 -15.02 2.99
CA SER A 423 2.12 -16.34 3.07
C SER A 423 1.15 -17.47 3.47
N GLY A 424 -0.04 -17.14 3.97
CA GLY A 424 -1.11 -18.08 4.26
C GLY A 424 -2.00 -18.44 3.06
N GLU A 425 -1.83 -17.78 1.90
CA GLU A 425 -2.56 -18.09 0.67
C GLU A 425 -1.80 -19.13 -0.16
N GLU A 426 -2.53 -19.90 -0.99
CA GLU A 426 -1.94 -20.96 -1.83
C GLU A 426 -0.85 -20.45 -2.77
N VAL A 427 -1.05 -19.25 -3.33
CA VAL A 427 -0.06 -18.54 -4.16
C VAL A 427 -0.01 -17.07 -3.74
N PRO A 428 0.94 -16.67 -2.86
CA PRO A 428 0.98 -15.33 -2.27
C PRO A 428 1.00 -14.19 -3.28
N VAL A 429 1.76 -14.34 -4.38
CA VAL A 429 1.84 -13.32 -5.43
C VAL A 429 0.49 -13.09 -6.12
N LEU A 430 -0.29 -14.16 -6.36
CA LEU A 430 -1.63 -14.02 -6.96
C LEU A 430 -2.63 -13.38 -5.99
N ALA A 431 -2.49 -13.60 -4.68
CA ALA A 431 -3.24 -12.87 -3.67
C ALA A 431 -2.91 -11.36 -3.68
N GLY A 432 -1.63 -11.01 -3.85
CA GLY A 432 -1.20 -9.62 -4.05
C GLY A 432 -1.76 -9.00 -5.32
N LEU A 433 -1.78 -9.73 -6.44
CA LEU A 433 -2.41 -9.28 -7.68
C LEU A 433 -3.93 -9.13 -7.53
N LEU A 434 -4.61 -10.01 -6.81
CA LEU A 434 -6.03 -9.87 -6.49
C LEU A 434 -6.31 -8.61 -5.66
N TRP A 435 -5.45 -8.32 -4.68
CA TRP A 435 -5.52 -7.09 -3.90
C TRP A 435 -5.34 -5.86 -4.79
N ALA A 436 -4.37 -5.88 -5.70
CA ALA A 436 -4.10 -4.82 -6.68
C ALA A 436 -5.25 -4.62 -7.67
N ALA A 437 -5.93 -5.70 -8.05
CA ALA A 437 -7.12 -5.68 -8.90
C ALA A 437 -8.34 -5.06 -8.20
N LYS A 438 -8.31 -4.89 -6.86
CA LYS A 438 -9.46 -4.48 -6.05
C LYS A 438 -10.68 -5.33 -6.44
N SER A 439 -10.50 -6.66 -6.45
CA SER A 439 -11.45 -7.62 -7.00
C SER A 439 -12.88 -7.28 -6.60
N VAL A 440 -13.68 -6.99 -7.62
CA VAL A 440 -15.07 -6.56 -7.51
C VAL A 440 -15.92 -7.79 -7.21
N ASN A 441 -16.60 -7.81 -6.07
CA ASN A 441 -17.66 -8.78 -5.85
C ASN A 441 -18.89 -8.31 -6.66
N PHE A 442 -19.06 -8.84 -7.87
CA PHE A 442 -20.16 -8.41 -8.74
C PHE A 442 -21.53 -8.68 -8.14
N LEU A 443 -21.69 -9.71 -7.30
CA LEU A 443 -22.96 -9.92 -6.59
C LEU A 443 -23.22 -8.79 -5.58
N GLU A 444 -22.20 -8.29 -4.92
CA GLU A 444 -22.33 -7.14 -4.02
C GLU A 444 -22.66 -5.84 -4.79
N LEU A 445 -22.01 -5.60 -5.94
CA LEU A 445 -22.35 -4.46 -6.80
C LEU A 445 -23.77 -4.51 -7.33
N LEU A 446 -24.19 -5.70 -7.77
CA LEU A 446 -25.55 -5.99 -8.20
C LEU A 446 -26.52 -6.02 -7.00
N GLN A 447 -26.06 -5.85 -5.76
CA GLN A 447 -26.91 -5.92 -4.55
C GLN A 447 -27.67 -7.26 -4.43
N LEU A 448 -27.09 -8.33 -4.97
CA LEU A 448 -27.62 -9.67 -4.98
C LEU A 448 -27.05 -10.50 -3.82
N LYS A 449 -27.92 -11.31 -3.23
CA LYS A 449 -27.56 -12.28 -2.19
C LYS A 449 -27.68 -13.69 -2.76
N LYS A 450 -26.68 -14.53 -2.47
CA LYS A 450 -26.78 -15.97 -2.74
C LYS A 450 -27.79 -16.62 -1.80
N ILE A 451 -28.67 -17.41 -2.38
CA ILE A 451 -29.65 -18.26 -1.69
C ILE A 451 -29.56 -19.65 -2.31
N ASN A 452 -28.90 -20.58 -1.62
CA ASN A 452 -28.54 -21.89 -2.18
C ASN A 452 -27.75 -21.73 -3.50
N ASN A 453 -28.30 -22.29 -4.59
CA ASN A 453 -27.72 -22.22 -5.94
C ASN A 453 -28.25 -21.03 -6.77
N TYR A 454 -29.01 -20.12 -6.17
CA TYR A 454 -29.69 -19.00 -6.83
C TYR A 454 -29.26 -17.65 -6.25
N VAL A 455 -29.70 -16.57 -6.88
CA VAL A 455 -29.52 -15.20 -6.40
C VAL A 455 -30.86 -14.46 -6.27
N SER A 456 -30.96 -13.57 -5.28
CA SER A 456 -32.15 -12.73 -5.03
C SER A 456 -31.71 -11.33 -4.57
N GLY A 457 -32.57 -10.32 -4.69
CA GLY A 457 -32.22 -8.96 -4.23
C GLY A 457 -33.01 -7.80 -4.84
N TYR A 458 -33.90 -8.03 -5.81
CA TYR A 458 -34.69 -6.97 -6.44
C TYR A 458 -36.20 -7.10 -6.23
N ASN A 459 -36.87 -5.94 -6.18
CA ASN A 459 -38.32 -5.84 -6.13
C ASN A 459 -38.97 -6.03 -7.50
N VAL A 460 -40.28 -6.28 -7.51
CA VAL A 460 -41.12 -6.20 -8.72
C VAL A 460 -40.88 -4.88 -9.48
N LYS A 461 -40.98 -4.95 -10.81
CA LYS A 461 -40.76 -3.81 -11.74
C LYS A 461 -39.33 -3.27 -11.81
N THR A 462 -38.33 -3.95 -11.24
CA THR A 462 -36.92 -3.60 -11.48
C THR A 462 -36.56 -3.90 -12.94
N THR A 463 -36.12 -2.89 -13.68
CA THR A 463 -35.78 -3.03 -15.10
C THR A 463 -34.35 -3.51 -15.31
N VAL A 464 -34.10 -4.17 -16.44
CA VAL A 464 -32.74 -4.59 -16.85
C VAL A 464 -31.77 -3.42 -16.92
N SER A 465 -32.21 -2.24 -17.36
CA SER A 465 -31.40 -1.01 -17.36
C SER A 465 -30.86 -0.63 -15.98
N VAL A 466 -31.69 -0.71 -14.94
CA VAL A 466 -31.25 -0.41 -13.57
C VAL A 466 -30.15 -1.36 -13.13
N ILE A 467 -30.31 -2.66 -13.42
CA ILE A 467 -29.35 -3.70 -13.06
C ILE A 467 -28.00 -3.50 -13.77
N LYS A 468 -28.01 -3.21 -15.08
CA LYS A 468 -26.80 -2.90 -15.85
C LYS A 468 -26.06 -1.68 -15.30
N ASN A 469 -26.81 -0.64 -14.93
CA ASN A 469 -26.23 0.60 -14.41
C ASN A 469 -25.56 0.46 -13.04
N LEU A 470 -25.86 -0.60 -12.26
CA LEU A 470 -25.19 -0.87 -10.98
C LEU A 470 -23.71 -1.27 -11.17
N VAL A 471 -23.38 -1.85 -12.32
CA VAL A 471 -22.04 -2.36 -12.63
C VAL A 471 -21.25 -1.41 -13.53
N GLY A 472 -21.94 -0.62 -14.36
CA GLY A 472 -21.29 0.35 -15.26
C GLY A 472 -20.33 -0.32 -16.23
N ASP A 473 -19.15 0.27 -16.42
CA ASP A 473 -18.14 -0.22 -17.38
C ASP A 473 -17.27 -1.37 -16.84
N GLN A 474 -17.57 -1.90 -15.64
CA GLN A 474 -16.73 -2.89 -14.96
C GLN A 474 -16.97 -4.33 -15.44
N ALA A 475 -18.15 -4.63 -15.98
CA ALA A 475 -18.49 -5.90 -16.62
C ALA A 475 -19.73 -5.71 -17.50
N GLU A 476 -19.85 -6.53 -18.54
CA GLU A 476 -21.06 -6.58 -19.36
C GLU A 476 -22.10 -7.48 -18.67
N ILE A 477 -23.27 -6.89 -18.35
CA ILE A 477 -24.38 -7.62 -17.73
C ILE A 477 -25.43 -7.94 -18.80
N ILE A 478 -25.70 -9.23 -18.99
CA ILE A 478 -26.72 -9.74 -19.91
C ILE A 478 -27.79 -10.45 -19.10
N ILE A 479 -29.05 -10.04 -19.25
CA ILE A 479 -30.18 -10.72 -18.62
C ILE A 479 -30.90 -11.55 -19.68
N ARG A 480 -31.04 -12.85 -19.42
CA ARG A 480 -31.78 -13.78 -20.30
C ARG A 480 -33.01 -14.29 -19.58
N SER A 481 -34.08 -14.52 -20.31
CA SER A 481 -35.24 -15.23 -19.78
C SER A 481 -34.90 -16.70 -19.49
N ALA A 482 -35.77 -17.39 -18.76
CA ALA A 482 -35.67 -18.84 -18.55
C ALA A 482 -35.59 -19.66 -19.87
N ASN A 483 -36.07 -19.10 -20.98
CA ASN A 483 -35.99 -19.69 -22.32
C ASN A 483 -34.75 -19.22 -23.10
N ASN A 484 -33.76 -18.65 -22.42
CA ASN A 484 -32.48 -18.17 -22.94
C ASN A 484 -32.57 -16.99 -23.93
N THR A 485 -33.70 -16.26 -23.97
CA THR A 485 -33.86 -15.05 -24.80
C THR A 485 -33.33 -13.81 -24.08
N ILE A 486 -32.50 -12.99 -24.75
CA ILE A 486 -31.96 -11.76 -24.15
C ILE A 486 -33.09 -10.74 -23.93
N LYS A 487 -33.22 -10.23 -22.70
CA LYS A 487 -34.19 -9.21 -22.32
C LYS A 487 -33.69 -7.80 -22.68
N THR A 488 -34.61 -6.92 -23.08
CA THR A 488 -34.31 -5.52 -23.40
C THR A 488 -34.22 -4.67 -22.12
N ASP A 489 -33.62 -3.48 -22.23
CA ASP A 489 -33.39 -2.58 -21.09
C ASP A 489 -34.67 -2.12 -20.36
N SER A 490 -35.81 -2.15 -21.04
CA SER A 490 -37.13 -1.81 -20.50
C SER A 490 -37.88 -3.00 -19.90
N SER A 491 -37.35 -4.21 -20.08
CA SER A 491 -37.95 -5.43 -19.54
C SER A 491 -37.70 -5.53 -18.04
N PHE A 492 -38.65 -6.14 -17.31
CA PHE A 492 -38.48 -6.42 -15.89
C PHE A 492 -37.75 -7.75 -15.69
N ILE A 493 -36.95 -7.82 -14.63
CA ILE A 493 -36.39 -9.08 -14.16
C ILE A 493 -37.49 -9.92 -13.47
N SER A 494 -37.47 -11.23 -13.66
CA SER A 494 -38.48 -12.18 -13.15
C SER A 494 -37.84 -13.46 -12.65
N THR A 495 -38.57 -14.24 -11.84
CA THR A 495 -38.09 -15.56 -11.39
C THR A 495 -37.75 -16.44 -12.59
N GLY A 496 -36.59 -17.09 -12.54
CA GLY A 496 -36.09 -17.95 -13.61
C GLY A 496 -35.25 -17.25 -14.68
N ASP A 497 -35.15 -15.93 -14.65
CA ASP A 497 -34.16 -15.22 -15.48
C ASP A 497 -32.73 -15.61 -15.10
N ILE A 498 -31.84 -15.55 -16.07
CA ILE A 498 -30.40 -15.79 -15.90
C ILE A 498 -29.68 -14.44 -15.99
N ILE A 499 -28.99 -14.10 -14.91
CA ILE A 499 -28.04 -12.97 -14.85
C ILE A 499 -26.68 -13.50 -15.30
N GLU A 500 -26.27 -13.12 -16.49
CA GLU A 500 -24.97 -13.44 -17.07
C GLU A 500 -24.03 -12.23 -16.86
N ILE A 501 -22.91 -12.47 -16.18
CA ILE A 501 -21.90 -11.46 -15.86
C ILE A 501 -20.67 -11.80 -16.70
N LYS A 502 -20.36 -10.96 -17.68
CA LYS A 502 -19.20 -11.13 -18.55
C LYS A 502 -18.11 -10.13 -18.17
N ASN A 503 -16.93 -10.66 -17.85
CA ASN A 503 -15.73 -9.87 -17.61
C ASN A 503 -14.57 -10.51 -18.38
N GLY A 504 -14.34 -10.05 -19.61
CA GLY A 504 -13.36 -10.66 -20.51
C GLY A 504 -13.88 -11.94 -21.18
N SER A 505 -13.09 -13.01 -21.12
CA SER A 505 -13.38 -14.32 -21.73
C SER A 505 -14.30 -15.22 -20.91
N ASP A 506 -14.41 -14.97 -19.60
CA ASP A 506 -15.22 -15.75 -18.67
C ASP A 506 -16.62 -15.14 -18.48
N SER A 507 -17.59 -16.02 -18.20
CA SER A 507 -19.00 -15.67 -18.00
C SER A 507 -19.57 -16.44 -16.81
N ASP A 508 -19.93 -15.72 -15.75
CA ASP A 508 -20.71 -16.28 -14.65
C ASP A 508 -22.20 -16.21 -14.97
N GLN A 509 -22.95 -17.24 -14.57
CA GLN A 509 -24.40 -17.28 -14.74
C GLN A 509 -25.08 -17.59 -13.41
N TYR A 510 -26.06 -16.77 -13.06
CA TYR A 510 -26.85 -16.94 -11.85
C TYR A 510 -28.33 -16.91 -12.21
N THR A 511 -29.07 -17.96 -11.83
CA THR A 511 -30.52 -17.96 -11.96
C THR A 511 -31.14 -17.14 -10.83
N TYR A 512 -32.00 -16.19 -11.21
CA TYR A 512 -32.61 -15.20 -10.32
C TYR A 512 -33.93 -15.71 -9.74
N ALA A 513 -34.12 -15.51 -8.44
CA ALA A 513 -35.36 -15.80 -7.73
C ALA A 513 -35.98 -14.50 -7.20
N MET A 514 -37.21 -14.20 -7.62
CA MET A 514 -38.03 -13.15 -7.04
C MET A 514 -39.06 -13.80 -6.12
N PHE A 515 -38.91 -13.65 -4.80
CA PHE A 515 -39.87 -14.21 -3.85
C PHE A 515 -41.28 -13.71 -4.17
N GLY A 516 -42.20 -14.65 -4.39
CA GLY A 516 -43.59 -14.38 -4.73
C GLY A 516 -43.93 -14.40 -6.23
N ASP A 517 -42.95 -14.35 -7.14
CA ASP A 517 -43.19 -14.56 -8.58
C ASP A 517 -43.00 -16.06 -8.89
N LEU A 518 -44.11 -16.79 -9.01
CA LEU A 518 -44.17 -18.25 -9.09
C LEU A 518 -44.56 -18.75 -10.49
N ASN A 519 -44.88 -17.83 -11.39
CA ASN A 519 -45.11 -18.10 -12.81
C ASN A 519 -44.01 -17.52 -13.72
N GLY A 520 -43.09 -16.70 -13.19
CA GLY A 520 -41.98 -16.10 -13.91
C GLY A 520 -42.36 -14.87 -14.74
N ASP A 521 -43.47 -14.20 -14.42
CA ASP A 521 -43.96 -13.04 -15.19
C ASP A 521 -43.41 -11.68 -14.69
N GLY A 522 -42.62 -11.68 -13.62
CA GLY A 522 -42.01 -10.48 -13.02
C GLY A 522 -42.99 -9.63 -12.20
N GLN A 523 -44.20 -10.14 -11.96
CA GLN A 523 -45.22 -9.55 -11.12
C GLN A 523 -45.57 -10.53 -9.99
N ILE A 524 -46.21 -10.01 -8.95
CA ILE A 524 -46.74 -10.82 -7.85
C ILE A 524 -48.24 -10.54 -7.79
N ASN A 525 -49.04 -11.46 -8.31
CA ASN A 525 -50.47 -11.27 -8.51
C ASN A 525 -51.28 -12.56 -8.24
N SER A 526 -52.56 -12.57 -8.62
CA SER A 526 -53.45 -13.73 -8.42
C SER A 526 -53.01 -15.00 -9.16
N ALA A 527 -52.20 -14.88 -10.22
CA ALA A 527 -51.64 -16.01 -10.94
C ALA A 527 -50.63 -16.77 -10.06
N ASP A 528 -49.79 -16.06 -9.31
CA ASP A 528 -48.83 -16.65 -8.37
C ASP A 528 -49.55 -17.34 -7.21
N LEU A 529 -50.59 -16.70 -6.69
CA LEU A 529 -51.45 -17.30 -5.66
C LEU A 529 -52.09 -18.61 -6.16
N LEU A 530 -52.50 -18.66 -7.42
CA LEU A 530 -53.02 -19.87 -8.05
C LEU A 530 -51.92 -20.94 -8.17
N ARG A 531 -50.70 -20.57 -8.60
CA ARG A 531 -49.56 -21.50 -8.69
C ARG A 531 -49.22 -22.10 -7.33
N MET A 532 -49.15 -21.29 -6.28
CA MET A 532 -48.92 -21.78 -4.92
C MET A 532 -50.02 -22.75 -4.47
N ARG A 533 -51.29 -22.42 -4.72
CA ARG A 533 -52.41 -23.31 -4.39
C ARG A 533 -52.34 -24.64 -5.14
N GLN A 534 -51.97 -24.63 -6.43
CA GLN A 534 -51.83 -25.86 -7.21
C GLN A 534 -50.70 -26.75 -6.69
N HIS A 535 -49.58 -26.17 -6.25
CA HIS A 535 -48.49 -26.90 -5.63
C HIS A 535 -48.91 -27.54 -4.31
N LEU A 536 -49.57 -26.80 -3.43
CA LEU A 536 -50.08 -27.33 -2.15
C LEU A 536 -51.14 -28.44 -2.32
N LEU A 537 -51.84 -28.46 -3.47
CA LEU A 537 -52.80 -29.50 -3.83
C LEU A 537 -52.17 -30.70 -4.58
N GLY A 538 -50.87 -30.65 -4.91
CA GLY A 538 -50.19 -31.68 -5.69
C GLY A 538 -50.67 -31.78 -7.15
N ILE A 539 -51.36 -30.74 -7.67
CA ILE A 539 -51.92 -30.73 -9.03
C ILE A 539 -50.89 -30.25 -10.04
N ASN A 540 -50.06 -29.28 -9.66
CA ASN A 540 -48.99 -28.72 -10.48
C ASN A 540 -47.90 -28.20 -9.55
N GLU A 541 -46.89 -29.02 -9.31
CA GLU A 541 -45.86 -28.75 -8.32
C GLU A 541 -44.85 -27.72 -8.83
N LEU A 542 -44.42 -26.82 -7.93
CA LEU A 542 -43.31 -25.92 -8.18
C LEU A 542 -42.00 -26.69 -8.02
N THR A 543 -41.03 -26.41 -8.89
CA THR A 543 -39.69 -27.01 -8.85
C THR A 543 -38.62 -25.91 -8.90
N ASP A 544 -37.38 -26.31 -8.60
CA ASP A 544 -36.18 -25.50 -8.80
C ASP A 544 -36.29 -24.09 -8.19
N VAL A 545 -35.94 -23.06 -8.95
CA VAL A 545 -35.95 -21.66 -8.52
C VAL A 545 -37.36 -21.18 -8.12
N TYR A 546 -38.42 -21.72 -8.74
CA TYR A 546 -39.81 -21.35 -8.43
C TYR A 546 -40.26 -21.92 -7.09
N LEU A 547 -39.75 -23.11 -6.71
CA LEU A 547 -39.96 -23.65 -5.37
C LEU A 547 -39.25 -22.79 -4.32
N VAL A 548 -38.01 -22.37 -4.59
CA VAL A 548 -37.27 -21.46 -3.68
C VAL A 548 -37.99 -20.10 -3.55
N ALA A 549 -38.48 -19.53 -4.64
CA ALA A 549 -39.26 -18.30 -4.64
C ALA A 549 -40.61 -18.40 -3.90
N SER A 550 -41.08 -19.63 -3.59
CA SER A 550 -42.33 -19.88 -2.89
C SER A 550 -42.22 -19.93 -1.36
N ASP A 551 -41.01 -19.99 -0.81
CA ASP A 551 -40.79 -19.87 0.65
C ASP A 551 -40.86 -18.39 1.04
N LEU A 552 -42.05 -17.92 1.43
CA LEU A 552 -42.29 -16.52 1.75
C LEU A 552 -42.12 -16.23 3.24
N THR A 553 -42.09 -17.27 4.08
CA THR A 553 -41.87 -17.17 5.52
C THR A 553 -40.41 -17.31 5.92
N GLY A 554 -39.60 -18.00 5.12
CA GLY A 554 -38.19 -18.25 5.39
C GLY A 554 -37.92 -19.46 6.29
N ASP A 555 -38.90 -20.32 6.51
CA ASP A 555 -38.77 -21.47 7.41
C ASP A 555 -38.32 -22.77 6.69
N GLY A 556 -38.14 -22.70 5.37
CA GLY A 556 -37.71 -23.81 4.53
C GLY A 556 -38.81 -24.81 4.20
N LYS A 557 -40.07 -24.52 4.52
CA LYS A 557 -41.25 -25.30 4.14
C LYS A 557 -42.13 -24.48 3.20
N ILE A 558 -42.84 -25.18 2.31
CA ILE A 558 -43.84 -24.56 1.43
C ILE A 558 -45.20 -25.05 1.87
N ASP A 559 -45.93 -24.23 2.62
CA ASP A 559 -47.22 -24.62 3.19
C ASP A 559 -48.27 -23.50 3.20
N SER A 560 -49.35 -23.70 3.95
CA SER A 560 -50.45 -22.74 4.08
C SER A 560 -50.02 -21.38 4.64
N ALA A 561 -48.89 -21.30 5.36
CA ALA A 561 -48.34 -20.06 5.88
C ALA A 561 -47.78 -19.18 4.76
N ASP A 562 -47.10 -19.75 3.76
CA ASP A 562 -46.65 -19.02 2.58
C ASP A 562 -47.82 -18.54 1.74
N LEU A 563 -48.85 -19.38 1.57
CA LEU A 563 -50.09 -18.99 0.88
C LEU A 563 -50.78 -17.81 1.59
N LEU A 564 -50.80 -17.82 2.92
CA LEU A 564 -51.31 -16.70 3.70
C LEU A 564 -50.46 -15.44 3.50
N ARG A 565 -49.14 -15.57 3.50
CA ARG A 565 -48.19 -14.47 3.29
C ARG A 565 -48.38 -13.83 1.92
N MET A 566 -48.55 -14.64 0.88
CA MET A 566 -48.85 -14.18 -0.48
C MET A 566 -50.18 -13.44 -0.53
N ARG A 567 -51.23 -13.98 0.10
CA ARG A 567 -52.54 -13.31 0.17
C ARG A 567 -52.48 -11.97 0.90
N GLN A 568 -51.73 -11.90 2.01
CA GLN A 568 -51.52 -10.65 2.74
C GLN A 568 -50.78 -9.61 1.90
N HIS A 569 -49.84 -10.05 1.07
CA HIS A 569 -49.14 -9.18 0.13
C HIS A 569 -50.05 -8.59 -0.94
N LEU A 570 -50.90 -9.42 -1.55
CA LEU A 570 -51.87 -8.96 -2.54
C LEU A 570 -52.93 -8.01 -1.96
N LEU A 571 -53.15 -8.06 -0.64
CA LEU A 571 -54.01 -7.14 0.10
C LEU A 571 -53.26 -5.92 0.67
N GLU A 572 -51.98 -5.75 0.31
CA GLU A 572 -51.10 -4.67 0.77
C GLU A 572 -50.90 -4.60 2.29
N VAL A 573 -51.21 -5.67 3.01
CA VAL A 573 -51.07 -5.75 4.47
C VAL A 573 -49.61 -5.99 4.85
N VAL A 574 -48.86 -6.69 4.00
CA VAL A 574 -47.50 -7.15 4.27
C VAL A 574 -46.67 -7.11 2.99
N LYS A 575 -45.41 -6.66 3.06
CA LYS A 575 -44.48 -6.80 1.94
C LYS A 575 -43.74 -8.14 1.97
N ILE A 576 -43.58 -8.76 0.81
CA ILE A 576 -42.72 -9.93 0.64
C ILE A 576 -41.26 -9.49 0.76
N ARG A 577 -40.42 -10.38 1.31
CA ARG A 577 -38.98 -10.15 1.47
C ARG A 577 -38.28 -10.06 0.11
N VAL A 578 -37.16 -9.34 0.07
CA VAL A 578 -36.31 -9.16 -1.10
C VAL A 578 -34.98 -9.83 -0.90
#